data_AF-A0A4V0YZB5-F1
#
_entry.id   AF-A0A4V0YZB5-F1
#
_cell.length_a   1.000
_cell.length_b   1.000
_cell.length_c   1.000
_cell.angle_alpha   90.00
_cell.angle_beta   90.00
_cell.angle_gamma   90.00
#
_symmetry.space_group_name_H-M   'P 1'
#
loop_
_entity.id
_entity.type
_entity.pdbx_description
1 polymer ?
#
loop_
_entity_poly.entity_id
_entity_poly.type
_entity_poly.pdbx_seq_one_letter_code
_entity_poly.pdbx_strand_id
1 'polypeptide(L)'
;MTQQVSSPPEKSQKKFISQPLPRRDSQLPKKSGVISLLVIVGLLLILFTALIIRNLPQAIVQPDGQQTLASAGNSQEADSNGEGPLEIPGKTGIAPLELSSGRYVLYEQEDALYLASVAGDEPPQLLSTPGYVYNRATPPILTPAGQVIYSGNGLWITDLSGRTPKKIANVDNGQVVTSMVLSKDGSTIAWSSEPSNGNGTVNLYAGPLMSSSLIYQHSADDCPCFRVFSFLDSPGQKDDTTTLLLTDDRGDHHAVQYGLWTLKLTDNTAAEPEQILSEETPQTPLEIAPNTNTLLYSSYAGTVPAPSDGSVPDDIAELNYANSLFMAPIDGQELTARDSHVLLPEQHELSNSAEYHWVTTPQFSPDGRTLTYVVFSSDAQMPFRRHSALYTAQIKGSGKQLKISSPQVLAVTTARFVELGPWLDNHTLTFYADNAIYALDVNTGAVATIAQTKSYARIVAMLNLDTLATPTPQPQGQQS
;
A
#
# COMPACT_ATOMS: atom_id res chain seq x y z
N MET A 1 -1.08 12.45 16.95
CA MET A 1 -2.09 13.23 16.19
C MET A 1 -2.12 12.60 14.82
N THR A 2 -3.15 11.81 14.53
CA THR A 2 -3.41 11.30 13.18
C THR A 2 -3.92 12.43 12.32
N GLN A 3 -3.56 12.43 11.03
CA GLN A 3 -4.18 13.32 10.08
C GLN A 3 -5.64 12.88 9.94
N GLN A 4 -6.60 13.68 10.40
CA GLN A 4 -8.00 13.44 10.05
C GLN A 4 -8.19 13.89 8.63
N VAL A 5 -8.41 12.92 7.76
CA VAL A 5 -8.55 13.12 6.33
C VAL A 5 -10.02 12.91 5.97
N SER A 6 -10.65 13.91 5.35
CA SER A 6 -12.09 13.84 5.07
C SER A 6 -12.39 12.89 3.93
N SER A 7 -13.30 11.95 4.15
CA SER A 7 -13.94 11.18 3.08
C SER A 7 -15.03 12.01 2.38
N PRO A 8 -15.34 11.76 1.10
CA PRO A 8 -16.60 12.20 0.52
C PRO A 8 -17.79 11.62 1.33
N PRO A 9 -18.96 12.27 1.36
CA PRO A 9 -20.06 11.85 2.22
C PRO A 9 -20.47 10.39 1.96
N GLU A 10 -20.43 9.58 3.02
CA GLU A 10 -20.90 8.19 3.03
C GLU A 10 -22.31 8.09 2.43
N LYS A 11 -22.42 7.43 1.28
CA LYS A 11 -23.70 6.84 0.87
C LYS A 11 -23.93 5.60 1.72
N SER A 12 -24.69 5.78 2.81
CA SER A 12 -25.42 4.76 3.58
C SER A 12 -24.93 3.32 3.42
N GLN A 13 -24.24 2.78 4.45
CA GLN A 13 -23.88 1.37 4.62
C GLN A 13 -24.81 0.41 3.86
N LYS A 14 -24.34 -0.06 2.70
CA LYS A 14 -24.97 -1.14 1.94
C LYS A 14 -24.22 -2.43 2.23
N LYS A 15 -24.94 -3.40 2.82
CA LYS A 15 -24.72 -4.86 2.84
C LYS A 15 -23.25 -5.32 2.96
N PHE A 16 -22.91 -5.90 4.12
CA PHE A 16 -21.66 -6.61 4.44
C PHE A 16 -21.37 -7.77 3.46
N ILE A 17 -20.92 -7.44 2.27
CA ILE A 17 -20.57 -8.41 1.23
C ILE A 17 -19.23 -7.93 0.70
N SER A 18 -18.23 -8.82 0.64
CA SER A 18 -17.04 -8.57 -0.18
C SER A 18 -17.53 -8.39 -1.61
N GLN A 19 -17.62 -7.13 -2.05
CA GLN A 19 -18.15 -6.82 -3.37
C GLN A 19 -17.01 -6.30 -4.23
N PRO A 20 -16.92 -6.82 -5.46
CA PRO A 20 -16.36 -6.06 -6.55
C PRO A 20 -16.73 -4.58 -6.50
N LEU A 21 -15.77 -3.70 -6.74
CA LEU A 21 -16.15 -2.36 -7.13
C LEU A 21 -16.89 -2.44 -8.47
N PRO A 22 -18.09 -1.83 -8.60
CA PRO A 22 -18.81 -1.87 -9.85
C PRO A 22 -17.98 -1.19 -10.93
N ARG A 23 -17.81 -1.86 -12.08
CA ARG A 23 -17.22 -1.25 -13.27
C ARG A 23 -18.07 -0.02 -13.60
N ARG A 24 -17.47 1.17 -13.56
CA ARG A 24 -18.17 2.40 -13.91
C ARG A 24 -18.32 2.41 -15.43
N ASP A 25 -19.35 1.74 -15.94
CA ASP A 25 -19.74 1.90 -17.33
C ASP A 25 -19.91 3.39 -17.58
N SER A 26 -19.07 3.95 -18.45
CA SER A 26 -19.09 5.34 -18.89
C SER A 26 -20.31 5.59 -19.79
N GLN A 27 -21.50 5.37 -19.25
CA GLN A 27 -22.74 5.91 -19.78
C GLN A 27 -23.26 6.94 -18.81
N LEU A 28 -22.82 8.18 -19.02
CA LEU A 28 -23.56 9.36 -18.60
C LEU A 28 -25.06 9.11 -18.84
N PRO A 29 -25.92 9.14 -17.81
CA PRO A 29 -27.34 9.01 -18.04
C PRO A 29 -27.77 10.24 -18.86
N LYS A 30 -28.11 10.01 -20.13
CA LYS A 30 -28.81 11.01 -20.94
C LYS A 30 -29.99 11.49 -20.09
N LYS A 31 -30.09 12.80 -19.87
CA LYS A 31 -31.07 13.50 -19.01
C LYS A 31 -32.55 13.07 -19.21
N SER A 32 -32.85 12.29 -20.24
CA SER A 32 -34.15 11.63 -20.49
C SER A 32 -34.49 10.50 -19.49
N GLY A 33 -33.50 9.77 -18.97
CA GLY A 33 -33.74 8.64 -18.05
C GLY A 33 -34.20 9.06 -16.66
N VAL A 34 -33.67 10.17 -16.14
CA VAL A 34 -34.04 10.71 -14.82
C VAL A 34 -35.48 11.24 -14.82
N ILE A 35 -35.93 11.85 -15.92
CA ILE A 35 -37.31 12.34 -16.06
C ILE A 35 -38.29 11.17 -16.12
N SER A 36 -37.99 10.11 -16.87
CA SER A 36 -38.84 8.91 -16.91
C SER A 36 -38.91 8.21 -15.56
N LEU A 37 -37.80 8.12 -14.82
CA LEU A 37 -37.77 7.54 -13.48
C LEU A 37 -38.61 8.36 -12.49
N LEU A 38 -38.51 9.70 -12.52
CA LEU A 38 -39.29 10.59 -11.65
C LEU A 38 -40.80 10.52 -11.96
N VAL A 39 -41.19 10.40 -13.23
CA VAL A 39 -42.59 10.20 -13.62
C VAL A 39 -43.11 8.86 -13.12
N ILE A 40 -42.33 7.79 -13.22
CA ILE A 40 -42.70 6.44 -12.73
C ILE A 40 -42.80 6.41 -11.20
N VAL A 41 -41.85 7.04 -10.49
CA VAL A 41 -41.89 7.15 -9.02
C VAL A 41 -43.08 7.99 -8.57
N GLY A 42 -43.40 9.08 -9.27
CA GLY A 42 -44.60 9.88 -9.03
C GLY A 42 -45.89 9.08 -9.21
N LEU A 43 -45.98 8.28 -10.28
CA LEU A 43 -47.12 7.39 -10.54
C LEU A 43 -47.25 6.27 -9.50
N LEU A 44 -46.12 5.68 -9.07
CA LEU A 44 -46.09 4.66 -8.02
C LEU A 44 -46.50 5.21 -6.65
N LEU A 45 -46.09 6.43 -6.30
CA LEU A 45 -46.49 7.07 -5.04
C LEU A 45 -47.99 7.39 -4.99
N ILE A 46 -48.59 7.76 -6.13
CA ILE A 46 -50.05 7.98 -6.24
C ILE A 46 -50.81 6.64 -6.13
N LEU A 47 -50.27 5.56 -6.72
CA LEU A 47 -50.85 4.21 -6.61
C LEU A 47 -50.72 3.63 -5.18
N PHE A 48 -49.61 3.89 -4.48
CA PHE A 48 -49.40 3.42 -3.11
C PHE A 48 -50.22 4.20 -2.07
N THR A 49 -50.42 5.50 -2.26
CA THR A 49 -51.31 6.29 -1.38
C THR A 49 -52.78 5.88 -1.50
N ALA A 50 -53.22 5.37 -2.66
CA ALA A 50 -54.56 4.81 -2.82
C ALA A 50 -54.76 3.44 -2.15
N LEU A 51 -53.70 2.66 -1.93
CA LEU A 51 -53.76 1.31 -1.33
C LEU A 51 -53.65 1.33 0.21
N ILE A 52 -53.01 2.34 0.80
CA ILE A 52 -52.77 2.42 2.25
C ILE A 52 -54.02 2.88 3.04
N ILE A 53 -55.03 3.47 2.39
CA ILE A 53 -56.29 3.89 3.06
C ILE A 53 -57.25 2.70 3.30
N ARG A 54 -57.03 1.53 2.68
CA ARG A 54 -58.03 0.45 2.66
C ARG A 54 -57.78 -0.76 3.55
N ASN A 55 -56.61 -0.91 4.18
CA ASN A 55 -56.31 -2.07 5.03
C ASN A 55 -55.48 -1.68 6.26
N LEU A 56 -56.15 -1.33 7.36
CA LEU A 56 -55.60 -1.43 8.70
C LEU A 56 -56.59 -2.20 9.58
N PRO A 57 -56.15 -3.29 10.21
CA PRO A 57 -56.51 -3.54 11.60
C PRO A 57 -55.26 -3.49 12.48
N GLN A 58 -55.48 -2.93 13.67
CA GLN A 58 -54.52 -2.79 14.76
C GLN A 58 -54.18 -4.15 15.38
N ALA A 59 -52.93 -4.31 15.83
CA ALA A 59 -52.62 -5.15 16.99
C ALA A 59 -51.36 -4.62 17.70
N ILE A 60 -51.59 -4.19 18.94
CA ILE A 60 -50.62 -3.90 20.00
C ILE A 60 -50.11 -5.24 20.56
N VAL A 61 -48.83 -5.34 20.96
CA VAL A 61 -48.30 -5.95 22.22
C VAL A 61 -46.75 -5.88 22.21
N GLN A 62 -46.19 -5.16 23.20
CA GLN A 62 -44.86 -5.36 23.83
C GLN A 62 -45.06 -6.32 25.05
N PRO A 63 -44.05 -6.99 25.67
CA PRO A 63 -42.68 -6.50 25.90
C PRO A 63 -41.53 -7.56 25.97
N ASP A 64 -40.32 -7.02 26.17
CA ASP A 64 -39.13 -7.49 26.92
C ASP A 64 -38.39 -8.80 26.63
N GLY A 65 -37.06 -8.63 26.52
CA GLY A 65 -36.05 -9.69 26.55
C GLY A 65 -34.63 -9.13 26.46
N GLN A 66 -34.16 -8.43 27.49
CA GLN A 66 -32.74 -8.15 27.69
C GLN A 66 -31.98 -9.47 27.92
N GLN A 67 -30.96 -9.74 27.11
CA GLN A 67 -29.88 -10.66 27.48
C GLN A 67 -28.54 -9.94 27.38
N THR A 68 -28.00 -9.67 28.57
CA THR A 68 -26.61 -9.33 28.84
C THR A 68 -25.69 -10.48 28.41
N LEU A 69 -24.79 -10.23 27.45
CA LEU A 69 -23.64 -11.09 27.19
C LEU A 69 -22.47 -10.60 28.04
N ALA A 70 -22.03 -11.47 28.94
CA ALA A 70 -20.90 -11.26 29.82
C ALA A 70 -19.59 -11.21 29.00
N SER A 71 -18.83 -10.16 29.25
CA SER A 71 -17.42 -10.02 28.88
C SER A 71 -16.60 -11.06 29.66
N ALA A 72 -16.14 -12.11 28.99
CA ALA A 72 -15.05 -12.95 29.47
C ALA A 72 -13.75 -12.43 28.85
N GLY A 73 -13.05 -11.58 29.60
CA GLY A 73 -11.66 -11.26 29.32
C GLY A 73 -10.82 -12.51 29.56
N ASN A 74 -10.12 -12.95 28.52
CA ASN A 74 -8.96 -13.81 28.67
C ASN A 74 -7.79 -13.09 28.02
N SER A 75 -7.01 -12.42 28.87
CA SER A 75 -5.61 -12.15 28.66
C SER A 75 -4.91 -13.51 28.53
N GLN A 76 -4.61 -13.94 27.30
CA GLN A 76 -3.64 -15.01 27.11
C GLN A 76 -2.25 -14.38 27.20
N GLU A 77 -1.61 -14.63 28.34
CA GLU A 77 -0.16 -14.63 28.47
C GLU A 77 0.43 -15.45 27.32
N ALA A 78 1.37 -14.83 26.60
CA ALA A 78 2.15 -15.46 25.55
C ALA A 78 2.98 -16.60 26.16
N ASP A 79 2.55 -17.82 25.90
CA ASP A 79 3.31 -19.02 26.24
C ASP A 79 4.44 -19.16 25.21
N SER A 80 5.67 -19.04 25.70
CA SER A 80 6.91 -18.99 24.95
C SER A 80 7.34 -20.38 24.47
N ASN A 81 6.57 -21.02 23.59
CA ASN A 81 6.94 -22.28 22.95
C ASN A 81 6.88 -22.18 21.41
N GLY A 82 7.96 -21.69 20.81
CA GLY A 82 8.67 -22.33 19.70
C GLY A 82 8.04 -22.52 18.31
N GLU A 83 6.76 -22.25 18.07
CA GLU A 83 6.18 -22.25 16.71
C GLU A 83 5.95 -20.81 16.24
N GLY A 84 6.71 -20.37 15.24
CA GLY A 84 6.49 -19.08 14.58
C GLY A 84 5.11 -19.02 13.90
N PRO A 85 4.68 -17.84 13.43
CA PRO A 85 3.33 -17.65 12.87
C PRO A 85 3.10 -18.34 11.51
N LEU A 86 4.07 -19.13 11.02
CA LEU A 86 4.09 -19.71 9.69
C LEU A 86 4.23 -21.24 9.79
N GLU A 87 3.43 -21.93 8.97
CA GLU A 87 3.56 -23.35 8.69
C GLU A 87 4.01 -23.52 7.24
N ILE A 88 5.12 -24.25 7.05
CA ILE A 88 5.72 -24.47 5.73
C ILE A 88 5.28 -25.83 5.19
N PRO A 89 4.54 -25.89 4.07
CA PRO A 89 4.02 -27.15 3.53
C PRO A 89 5.13 -28.18 3.29
N GLY A 90 4.95 -29.38 3.87
CA GLY A 90 5.85 -30.52 3.66
C GLY A 90 7.21 -30.42 4.37
N LYS A 91 7.41 -29.44 5.26
CA LYS A 91 8.64 -29.32 6.07
C LYS A 91 8.30 -29.37 7.56
N THR A 92 8.98 -30.25 8.30
CA THR A 92 8.90 -30.36 9.76
C THR A 92 10.30 -30.28 10.36
N GLY A 93 10.45 -29.63 11.51
CA GLY A 93 11.75 -29.54 12.20
C GLY A 93 12.76 -28.64 11.51
N ILE A 94 12.31 -27.53 10.93
CA ILE A 94 13.18 -26.51 10.32
C ILE A 94 14.02 -25.88 11.43
N ALA A 95 15.34 -25.80 11.22
CA ALA A 95 16.21 -25.11 12.16
C ALA A 95 15.86 -23.60 12.21
N PRO A 96 15.96 -22.95 13.38
CA PRO A 96 15.78 -21.50 13.48
C PRO A 96 16.71 -20.74 12.52
N LEU A 97 16.23 -19.61 12.01
CA LEU A 97 17.06 -18.74 11.17
C LEU A 97 18.05 -17.98 12.05
N GLU A 98 19.34 -18.14 11.79
CA GLU A 98 20.39 -17.37 12.46
C GLU A 98 20.57 -16.02 11.74
N LEU A 99 20.37 -14.93 12.48
CA LEU A 99 20.47 -13.58 11.96
C LEU A 99 21.79 -12.93 12.42
N SER A 100 22.52 -12.32 11.49
CA SER A 100 23.77 -11.62 11.80
C SER A 100 23.54 -10.24 12.40
N SER A 101 24.39 -9.84 13.34
CA SER A 101 24.45 -8.46 13.86
C SER A 101 24.88 -7.45 12.77
N GLY A 102 24.77 -6.15 13.07
CA GLY A 102 25.15 -5.06 12.17
C GLY A 102 24.07 -4.65 11.15
N ARG A 103 22.94 -5.36 11.13
CA ARG A 103 21.76 -5.07 10.30
C ARG A 103 20.60 -4.60 11.16
N TYR A 104 19.82 -3.67 10.64
CA TYR A 104 18.70 -3.06 11.37
C TYR A 104 17.44 -3.02 10.51
N VAL A 105 16.29 -3.15 11.17
CA VAL A 105 14.96 -2.88 10.62
C VAL A 105 14.54 -1.47 11.03
N LEU A 106 14.23 -0.62 10.06
CA LEU A 106 13.43 0.58 10.28
C LEU A 106 11.96 0.20 10.17
N TYR A 107 11.18 0.49 11.20
CA TYR A 107 9.74 0.28 11.17
C TYR A 107 8.99 1.50 11.71
N GLU A 108 7.74 1.61 11.30
CA GLU A 108 6.83 2.70 11.60
C GLU A 108 5.68 2.20 12.46
N GLN A 109 5.37 2.95 13.52
CA GLN A 109 4.11 2.84 14.26
C GLN A 109 3.37 4.18 14.15
N GLU A 110 2.11 4.21 14.60
CA GLU A 110 1.25 5.40 14.51
C GLU A 110 1.85 6.64 15.19
N ASP A 111 2.68 6.45 16.21
CA ASP A 111 3.26 7.53 17.00
C ASP A 111 4.68 7.92 16.58
N ALA A 112 5.49 6.98 16.08
CA ALA A 112 6.88 7.25 15.77
C ALA A 112 7.54 6.23 14.82
N LEU A 113 8.78 6.55 14.45
CA LEU A 113 9.69 5.65 13.74
C LEU A 113 10.68 5.00 14.72
N TYR A 114 10.95 3.72 14.51
CA TYR A 114 11.80 2.90 15.36
C TYR A 114 12.84 2.16 14.55
N LEU A 115 13.99 1.91 15.17
CA LEU A 115 15.07 1.12 14.63
C LEU A 115 15.32 -0.09 15.53
N ALA A 116 15.19 -1.30 15.02
CA ALA A 116 15.49 -2.53 15.76
C ALA A 116 16.68 -3.26 15.14
N SER A 117 17.57 -3.80 15.97
CA SER A 117 18.61 -4.72 15.49
C SER A 117 17.97 -6.00 14.98
N VAL A 118 18.40 -6.46 13.81
CA VAL A 118 17.92 -7.71 13.18
C VAL A 118 18.31 -8.92 14.04
N ALA A 119 19.44 -8.86 14.74
CA ALA A 119 19.88 -9.94 15.62
C ALA A 119 19.09 -10.01 16.94
N GLY A 120 18.23 -9.02 17.24
CA GLY A 120 17.44 -8.96 18.47
C GLY A 120 18.29 -8.80 19.75
N ASP A 121 19.54 -8.37 19.62
CA ASP A 121 20.48 -8.16 20.72
C ASP A 121 20.23 -6.87 21.52
N GLU A 122 19.50 -5.92 20.93
CA GLU A 122 19.17 -4.63 21.53
C GLU A 122 17.68 -4.30 21.43
N PRO A 123 17.10 -3.59 22.42
CA PRO A 123 15.72 -3.14 22.33
C PRO A 123 15.54 -2.11 21.20
N PRO A 124 14.36 -2.02 20.56
CA PRO A 124 14.11 -1.04 19.52
C PRO A 124 14.36 0.40 19.99
N GLN A 125 15.11 1.15 19.20
CA GLN A 125 15.44 2.55 19.43
C GLN A 125 14.38 3.45 18.79
N LEU A 126 13.81 4.36 19.58
CA LEU A 126 12.97 5.45 19.09
C LEU A 126 13.81 6.49 18.34
N LEU A 127 13.39 6.86 17.13
CA LEU A 127 14.04 7.89 16.33
C LEU A 127 13.46 9.28 16.63
N SER A 128 14.31 10.31 16.60
CA SER A 128 13.87 11.70 16.72
C SER A 128 13.29 12.18 15.39
N THR A 129 11.97 12.25 15.31
CA THR A 129 11.22 12.60 14.09
C THR A 129 10.26 13.79 14.34
N PRO A 130 10.79 15.01 14.57
CA PRO A 130 9.96 16.18 14.84
C PRO A 130 8.97 16.45 13.71
N GLY A 131 7.72 16.72 14.08
CA GLY A 131 6.67 17.03 13.14
C GLY A 131 6.16 15.85 12.32
N TYR A 132 6.66 14.63 12.58
CA TYR A 132 6.15 13.40 11.99
C TYR A 132 4.65 13.23 12.26
N VAL A 133 3.95 12.80 11.23
CA VAL A 133 2.53 12.44 11.29
C VAL A 133 2.38 11.15 10.50
N TYR A 134 1.84 10.12 11.15
CA TYR A 134 1.53 8.87 10.48
C TYR A 134 0.55 9.10 9.33
N ASN A 135 0.94 8.62 8.15
CA ASN A 135 0.09 8.58 6.97
C ASN A 135 0.52 7.39 6.10
N ARG A 136 -0.36 6.38 5.99
CA ARG A 136 -0.10 5.17 5.21
C ARG A 136 0.24 5.45 3.75
N ALA A 137 -0.38 6.45 3.14
CA ALA A 137 -0.15 6.78 1.74
C ALA A 137 1.27 7.34 1.49
N THR A 138 1.92 7.84 2.55
CA THR A 138 3.28 8.41 2.50
C THR A 138 4.20 7.70 3.50
N PRO A 139 4.57 6.42 3.28
CA PRO A 139 5.57 5.78 4.11
C PRO A 139 6.89 6.57 4.09
N PRO A 140 7.68 6.51 5.19
CA PRO A 140 9.04 7.01 5.15
C PRO A 140 9.88 6.27 4.10
N ILE A 141 10.91 6.93 3.60
CA ILE A 141 11.82 6.38 2.59
C ILE A 141 13.24 6.37 3.14
N LEU A 142 13.93 5.25 2.99
CA LEU A 142 15.37 5.16 3.27
C LEU A 142 16.17 5.59 2.03
N THR A 143 17.07 6.56 2.19
CA THR A 143 18.00 6.96 1.13
C THR A 143 19.17 5.98 1.01
N PRO A 144 19.82 5.88 -0.15
CA PRO A 144 21.08 5.11 -0.31
C PRO A 144 22.19 5.54 0.65
N ALA A 145 22.14 6.78 1.15
CA ALA A 145 23.07 7.32 2.14
C ALA A 145 22.71 6.96 3.59
N GLY A 146 21.70 6.12 3.82
CA GLY A 146 21.29 5.69 5.16
C GLY A 146 20.46 6.72 5.95
N GLN A 147 19.88 7.71 5.27
CA GLN A 147 19.04 8.72 5.90
C GLN A 147 17.56 8.39 5.69
N VAL A 148 16.70 8.79 6.62
CA VAL A 148 15.26 8.55 6.54
C VAL A 148 14.56 9.86 6.16
N ILE A 149 13.80 9.82 5.08
CA ILE A 149 12.88 10.88 4.68
C ILE A 149 11.49 10.53 5.20
N TYR A 150 10.81 11.45 5.86
CA TYR A 150 9.46 11.25 6.38
C TYR A 150 8.60 12.49 6.21
N SER A 151 7.28 12.29 6.19
CA SER A 151 6.28 13.34 6.04
C SER A 151 5.65 13.73 7.38
N GLY A 152 4.91 14.84 7.36
CA GLY A 152 4.25 15.42 8.51
C GLY A 152 3.82 16.85 8.22
N ASN A 153 4.21 17.81 9.06
CA ASN A 153 4.00 19.25 8.79
C ASN A 153 4.94 19.85 7.71
N GLY A 154 5.47 19.00 6.84
CA GLY A 154 6.58 19.24 5.93
C GLY A 154 7.24 17.92 5.57
N LEU A 155 8.19 17.95 4.64
CA LEU A 155 9.10 16.84 4.43
C LEU A 155 10.36 17.05 5.24
N TRP A 156 10.79 16.01 5.93
CA TRP A 156 11.95 16.02 6.79
C TRP A 156 12.91 14.91 6.39
N ILE A 157 14.19 15.14 6.64
CA ILE A 157 15.24 14.13 6.53
C ILE A 157 15.98 14.04 7.87
N THR A 158 16.24 12.82 8.32
CA THR A 158 17.04 12.56 9.52
C THR A 158 18.08 11.49 9.25
N ASP A 159 19.18 11.56 9.99
CA ASP A 159 20.24 10.57 9.98
C ASP A 159 20.05 9.61 11.17
N LEU A 160 20.38 8.34 10.98
CA LEU A 160 20.31 7.34 12.05
C LEU A 160 21.45 7.47 13.05
N SER A 161 22.52 8.20 12.71
CA SER A 161 23.65 8.51 13.61
C SER A 161 23.36 9.61 14.64
N GLY A 162 22.10 10.03 14.79
CA GLY A 162 21.68 10.99 15.82
C GLY A 162 21.96 12.46 15.47
N ARG A 163 22.16 12.79 14.20
CA ARG A 163 22.19 14.19 13.75
C ARG A 163 20.80 14.81 13.85
N THR A 164 20.77 16.14 14.00
CA THR A 164 19.52 16.88 14.07
C THR A 164 18.70 16.73 12.77
N PRO A 165 17.42 16.33 12.86
CA PRO A 165 16.52 16.29 11.72
C PRO A 165 16.44 17.63 11.01
N LYS A 166 16.39 17.61 9.67
CA LYS A 166 16.32 18.80 8.82
C LYS A 166 15.04 18.78 7.99
N LYS A 167 14.27 19.87 8.04
CA LYS A 167 13.15 20.07 7.10
C LYS A 167 13.72 20.36 5.70
N ILE A 168 13.27 19.62 4.70
CA ILE A 168 13.69 19.75 3.29
C ILE A 168 12.61 20.38 2.41
N ALA A 169 11.34 20.31 2.82
CA ALA A 169 10.26 21.04 2.18
C ALA A 169 9.21 21.50 3.19
N ASN A 170 8.61 22.66 2.93
CA ASN A 170 7.41 23.11 3.64
C ASN A 170 6.17 22.59 2.93
N VAL A 171 5.15 22.28 3.72
CA VAL A 171 3.79 22.01 3.22
C VAL A 171 2.93 23.17 3.70
N ASP A 172 2.13 23.72 2.79
CA ASP A 172 1.27 24.86 3.10
C ASP A 172 0.21 24.49 4.15
N ASN A 173 -0.22 25.47 4.93
CA ASN A 173 -1.24 25.25 5.95
C ASN A 173 -2.54 24.72 5.31
N GLY A 174 -3.07 23.63 5.86
CA GLY A 174 -4.26 22.97 5.33
C GLY A 174 -3.98 22.05 4.14
N GLN A 175 -2.71 21.88 3.73
CA GLN A 175 -2.32 20.82 2.82
C GLN A 175 -1.72 19.63 3.56
N VAL A 176 -1.79 18.47 2.91
CA VAL A 176 -1.26 17.19 3.37
C VAL A 176 -0.38 16.59 2.29
N VAL A 177 0.69 15.90 2.67
CA VAL A 177 1.49 15.13 1.71
C VAL A 177 0.72 13.85 1.38
N THR A 178 0.63 13.51 0.10
CA THR A 178 -0.21 12.39 -0.36
C THR A 178 0.58 11.26 -0.98
N SER A 179 1.78 11.56 -1.49
CA SER A 179 2.74 10.55 -1.94
C SER A 179 4.15 11.13 -1.99
N MET A 180 5.15 10.25 -1.95
CA MET A 180 6.56 10.61 -2.02
C MET A 180 7.36 9.46 -2.62
N VAL A 181 8.32 9.77 -3.49
CA VAL A 181 9.21 8.81 -4.13
C VAL A 181 10.60 9.39 -4.27
N LEU A 182 11.61 8.51 -4.22
CA LEU A 182 13.02 8.87 -4.37
C LEU A 182 13.58 8.20 -5.62
N SER A 183 14.41 8.90 -6.37
CA SER A 183 15.19 8.30 -7.45
C SER A 183 16.14 7.24 -6.89
N LYS A 184 16.50 6.27 -7.70
CA LYS A 184 17.34 5.12 -7.31
C LYS A 184 18.70 5.52 -6.74
N ASP A 185 19.29 6.58 -7.27
CA ASP A 185 20.57 7.15 -6.81
C ASP A 185 20.43 8.04 -5.57
N GLY A 186 19.20 8.31 -5.11
CA GLY A 186 18.89 9.17 -3.97
C GLY A 186 19.05 10.67 -4.22
N SER A 187 19.33 11.09 -5.45
CA SER A 187 19.63 12.50 -5.75
C SER A 187 18.38 13.36 -5.92
N THR A 188 17.27 12.76 -6.37
CA THR A 188 16.05 13.45 -6.78
C THR A 188 14.87 12.89 -6.00
N ILE A 189 14.03 13.79 -5.49
CA ILE A 189 12.77 13.46 -4.83
C ILE A 189 11.62 13.97 -5.67
N ALA A 190 10.51 13.24 -5.70
CA ALA A 190 9.23 13.76 -6.12
C ALA A 190 8.19 13.48 -5.05
N TRP A 191 7.22 14.38 -4.90
CA TRP A 191 6.16 14.26 -3.91
C TRP A 191 4.95 15.07 -4.33
N SER A 192 3.80 14.76 -3.75
CA SER A 192 2.55 15.46 -4.01
C SER A 192 1.91 15.94 -2.72
N SER A 193 1.12 17.01 -2.82
CA SER A 193 0.25 17.48 -1.75
C SER A 193 -1.15 17.83 -2.24
N GLU A 194 -2.12 17.71 -1.34
CA GLU A 194 -3.51 18.08 -1.59
C GLU A 194 -4.09 18.83 -0.38
N PRO A 195 -5.18 19.59 -0.54
CA PRO A 195 -5.92 20.18 0.57
C PRO A 195 -6.55 19.10 1.46
N SER A 196 -6.40 19.19 2.77
CA SER A 196 -6.93 18.19 3.72
C SER A 196 -8.45 18.04 3.68
N ASN A 197 -9.16 19.05 3.17
CA ASN A 197 -10.60 19.09 3.02
C ASN A 197 -11.08 18.65 1.61
N GLY A 198 -10.16 18.21 0.74
CA GLY A 198 -10.45 17.79 -0.63
C GLY A 198 -10.79 18.92 -1.60
N ASN A 199 -10.68 20.20 -1.21
CA ASN A 199 -11.02 21.35 -2.07
C ASN A 199 -9.83 22.32 -2.17
N GLY A 200 -9.42 22.62 -3.40
CA GLY A 200 -8.37 23.58 -3.71
C GLY A 200 -7.46 23.06 -4.81
N THR A 201 -6.15 23.07 -4.57
CA THR A 201 -5.12 22.74 -5.56
C THR A 201 -4.32 21.53 -5.12
N VAL A 202 -4.24 20.52 -5.98
CA VAL A 202 -3.28 19.42 -5.90
C VAL A 202 -1.98 19.86 -6.54
N ASN A 203 -0.86 19.65 -5.86
CA ASN A 203 0.47 20.08 -6.28
C ASN A 203 1.39 18.87 -6.42
N LEU A 204 2.20 18.85 -7.48
CA LEU A 204 3.33 17.92 -7.64
C LEU A 204 4.64 18.70 -7.59
N TYR A 205 5.59 18.17 -6.85
CA TYR A 205 6.93 18.72 -6.70
C TYR A 205 7.95 17.67 -7.15
N ALA A 206 9.01 18.11 -7.80
CA ALA A 206 10.17 17.26 -8.09
C ALA A 206 11.45 18.09 -8.17
N GLY A 207 12.59 17.43 -8.03
CA GLY A 207 13.90 18.04 -8.18
C GLY A 207 14.92 17.46 -7.20
N PRO A 208 16.08 18.10 -7.02
CA PRO A 208 17.10 17.63 -6.09
C PRO A 208 16.51 17.42 -4.69
N LEU A 209 16.94 16.37 -3.98
CA LEU A 209 16.41 15.97 -2.67
C LEU A 209 16.29 17.13 -1.66
N MET A 210 17.26 18.05 -1.69
CA MET A 210 17.32 19.17 -0.75
C MET A 210 16.62 20.44 -1.24
N SER A 211 16.06 20.44 -2.46
CA SER A 211 15.51 21.63 -3.11
C SER A 211 14.53 21.28 -4.24
N SER A 212 13.51 20.45 -3.97
CA SER A 212 12.44 20.18 -4.94
C SER A 212 11.63 21.45 -5.24
N SER A 213 11.14 21.60 -6.46
CA SER A 213 10.26 22.71 -6.87
C SER A 213 8.93 22.19 -7.41
N LEU A 214 7.91 23.06 -7.40
CA LEU A 214 6.60 22.76 -8.01
C LEU A 214 6.80 22.52 -9.51
N ILE A 215 6.30 21.39 -10.00
CA ILE A 215 6.38 21.00 -11.41
C ILE A 215 5.00 20.93 -12.07
N TYR A 216 3.94 20.67 -11.30
CA TYR A 216 2.58 20.56 -11.81
C TYR A 216 1.59 20.98 -10.73
N GLN A 217 0.48 21.59 -11.13
CA GLN A 217 -0.61 21.95 -10.25
C GLN A 217 -1.94 21.80 -10.97
N HIS A 218 -2.96 21.33 -10.27
CA HIS A 218 -4.30 21.20 -10.82
C HIS A 218 -5.37 21.39 -9.73
N SER A 219 -6.60 21.65 -10.13
CA SER A 219 -7.70 21.74 -9.18
C SER A 219 -8.05 20.35 -8.64
N ALA A 220 -8.28 20.25 -7.33
CA ALA A 220 -8.81 19.04 -6.70
C ALA A 220 -10.27 18.77 -7.10
N ASP A 221 -10.99 19.78 -7.62
CA ASP A 221 -12.38 19.63 -8.09
C ASP A 221 -12.47 18.97 -9.48
N ASP A 222 -11.38 18.98 -10.25
CA ASP A 222 -11.26 18.33 -11.57
C ASP A 222 -10.13 17.28 -11.51
N CYS A 223 -10.38 16.12 -10.88
CA CYS A 223 -9.41 15.01 -10.97
C CYS A 223 -9.21 14.58 -12.45
N PRO A 224 -8.00 14.15 -12.86
CA PRO A 224 -7.08 13.34 -12.04
C PRO A 224 -6.35 14.11 -10.93
N CYS A 225 -6.45 13.58 -9.72
CA CYS A 225 -5.82 14.08 -8.52
C CYS A 225 -4.50 13.33 -8.34
N PHE A 226 -3.48 13.81 -9.07
CA PHE A 226 -2.26 13.05 -9.27
C PHE A 226 -1.44 12.86 -7.98
N ARG A 227 -0.96 11.63 -7.81
CA ARG A 227 0.07 11.21 -6.85
C ARG A 227 1.29 10.71 -7.58
N VAL A 228 2.47 11.02 -7.06
CA VAL A 228 3.72 10.44 -7.54
C VAL A 228 3.79 8.97 -7.15
N PHE A 229 4.15 8.11 -8.12
CA PHE A 229 4.19 6.67 -7.92
C PHE A 229 5.60 6.08 -8.01
N SER A 230 6.38 6.46 -9.03
CA SER A 230 7.79 6.05 -9.16
C SER A 230 8.52 6.93 -10.16
N PHE A 231 9.85 6.89 -10.16
CA PHE A 231 10.62 7.24 -11.35
C PHE A 231 10.67 6.03 -12.31
N LEU A 232 10.69 6.28 -13.61
CA LEU A 232 10.93 5.25 -14.62
C LEU A 232 12.44 5.12 -14.86
N ASP A 233 13.00 3.92 -14.71
CA ASP A 233 14.42 3.67 -15.03
C ASP A 233 14.65 3.94 -16.52
N SER A 234 15.73 4.65 -16.88
CA SER A 234 16.07 4.94 -18.28
C SER A 234 17.46 4.37 -18.63
N PRO A 235 17.58 3.05 -18.82
CA PRO A 235 18.87 2.38 -18.94
C PRO A 235 19.74 3.01 -20.04
N GLY A 236 20.86 3.61 -19.64
CA GLY A 236 21.85 4.19 -20.56
C GLY A 236 21.64 5.67 -20.90
N GLN A 237 20.63 6.33 -20.34
CA GLN A 237 20.60 7.80 -20.28
C GLN A 237 21.26 8.26 -18.98
N LYS A 238 22.00 9.36 -19.06
CA LYS A 238 22.76 9.88 -17.91
C LYS A 238 21.84 10.50 -16.83
N ASP A 239 20.57 10.69 -17.16
CA ASP A 239 19.54 11.33 -16.36
C ASP A 239 18.37 10.34 -16.13
N ASP A 240 18.56 9.37 -15.23
CA ASP A 240 17.57 8.37 -14.79
C ASP A 240 16.34 8.96 -14.07
N THR A 241 16.14 10.28 -14.13
CA THR A 241 15.17 11.05 -13.34
C THR A 241 14.22 11.89 -14.20
N THR A 242 14.24 11.71 -15.52
CA THR A 242 13.48 12.57 -16.46
C THR A 242 12.02 12.20 -16.62
N THR A 243 11.57 11.04 -16.14
CA THR A 243 10.17 10.60 -16.28
C THR A 243 9.60 10.12 -14.95
N LEU A 244 8.57 10.80 -14.48
CA LEU A 244 7.76 10.39 -13.33
C LEU A 244 6.58 9.54 -13.80
N LEU A 245 6.28 8.51 -13.03
CA LEU A 245 5.03 7.79 -13.09
C LEU A 245 4.07 8.38 -12.05
N LEU A 246 2.84 8.64 -12.47
CA LEU A 246 1.78 9.19 -11.64
C LEU A 246 0.59 8.22 -11.56
N THR A 247 -0.15 8.29 -10.46
CA THR A 247 -1.45 7.62 -10.28
C THR A 247 -2.51 8.66 -9.92
N ASP A 248 -3.77 8.32 -10.09
CA ASP A 248 -4.91 9.15 -9.68
C ASP A 248 -5.53 8.55 -8.43
N ASP A 249 -5.74 9.36 -7.41
CA ASP A 249 -6.44 8.94 -6.20
C ASP A 249 -7.95 9.22 -6.27
N ARG A 250 -8.42 9.96 -7.28
CA ARG A 250 -9.80 10.39 -7.46
C ARG A 250 -10.37 11.17 -6.27
N GLY A 251 -9.51 11.85 -5.52
CA GLY A 251 -9.84 12.55 -4.28
C GLY A 251 -10.13 11.60 -3.11
N ASP A 252 -9.82 10.31 -3.25
CA ASP A 252 -9.81 9.37 -2.14
C ASP A 252 -8.43 9.39 -1.50
N HIS A 253 -8.37 9.90 -0.28
CA HIS A 253 -7.09 10.12 0.35
C HIS A 253 -6.47 8.85 0.96
N HIS A 254 -7.22 7.75 1.04
CA HIS A 254 -6.67 6.43 1.32
C HIS A 254 -5.74 6.03 0.16
N ALA A 255 -4.76 5.16 0.36
CA ALA A 255 -3.69 4.88 -0.63
C ALA A 255 -4.16 4.14 -1.91
N VAL A 256 -5.33 4.48 -2.44
CA VAL A 256 -5.90 3.97 -3.68
C VAL A 256 -5.17 4.55 -4.88
N GLN A 257 -5.11 3.74 -5.92
CA GLN A 257 -4.40 4.06 -7.16
C GLN A 257 -5.31 3.69 -8.31
N TYR A 258 -5.68 4.66 -9.13
CA TYR A 258 -6.41 4.48 -10.38
C TYR A 258 -5.51 4.92 -11.52
N GLY A 259 -5.51 4.16 -12.62
CA GLY A 259 -4.73 4.48 -13.82
C GLY A 259 -3.22 4.60 -13.57
N LEU A 260 -2.50 4.91 -14.64
CA LEU A 260 -1.07 5.18 -14.62
C LEU A 260 -0.76 6.19 -15.72
N TRP A 261 0.00 7.23 -15.41
CA TRP A 261 0.42 8.27 -16.36
C TRP A 261 1.92 8.46 -16.28
N THR A 262 2.51 9.00 -17.34
CA THR A 262 3.87 9.54 -17.32
C THR A 262 3.87 11.05 -17.33
N LEU A 263 4.81 11.65 -16.62
CA LEU A 263 5.13 13.06 -16.67
C LEU A 263 6.62 13.24 -16.95
N LYS A 264 6.96 13.86 -18.08
CA LYS A 264 8.35 14.19 -18.43
C LYS A 264 8.79 15.45 -17.70
N LEU A 265 9.87 15.34 -16.94
CA LEU A 265 10.58 16.44 -16.30
C LEU A 265 11.55 17.04 -17.31
N THR A 266 11.18 18.16 -17.93
CA THR A 266 12.08 18.92 -18.81
C THR A 266 12.42 20.27 -18.17
N ASP A 267 13.57 20.84 -18.53
CA ASP A 267 14.04 22.13 -17.99
C ASP A 267 13.01 23.26 -18.29
N ASN A 268 12.17 23.53 -17.30
CA ASN A 268 11.23 24.65 -17.16
C ASN A 268 9.82 24.55 -17.78
N THR A 269 9.39 23.40 -18.29
CA THR A 269 7.97 23.11 -18.51
C THR A 269 7.71 21.63 -18.26
N ALA A 270 6.96 21.30 -17.21
CA ALA A 270 6.42 19.95 -17.12
C ALA A 270 5.44 19.76 -18.29
N ALA A 271 5.60 18.68 -19.05
CA ALA A 271 4.65 18.30 -20.07
C ALA A 271 3.29 17.98 -19.43
N GLU A 272 2.22 17.90 -20.20
CA GLU A 272 0.97 17.33 -19.67
C GLU A 272 1.16 15.83 -19.39
N PRO A 273 0.58 15.28 -18.30
CA PRO A 273 0.61 13.84 -18.05
C PRO A 273 -0.01 13.03 -19.19
N GLU A 274 0.69 11.99 -19.64
CA GLU A 274 0.25 11.08 -20.70
C GLU A 274 -0.21 9.74 -20.10
N GLN A 275 -1.43 9.31 -20.39
CA GLN A 275 -2.00 8.08 -19.82
C GLN A 275 -1.42 6.81 -20.44
N ILE A 276 -1.02 5.87 -19.59
CA ILE A 276 -0.55 4.51 -19.94
C ILE A 276 -1.62 3.46 -19.64
N LEU A 277 -2.17 3.51 -18.41
CA LEU A 277 -3.25 2.61 -17.96
C LEU A 277 -4.52 3.39 -17.72
N SER A 278 -5.63 2.79 -18.12
CA SER A 278 -6.97 3.34 -17.90
C SER A 278 -7.25 3.53 -16.42
N GLU A 279 -7.90 4.63 -16.09
CA GLU A 279 -8.39 4.92 -14.74
C GLU A 279 -9.71 4.21 -14.39
N GLU A 280 -10.36 3.51 -15.34
CA GLU A 280 -11.71 2.94 -15.13
C GLU A 280 -11.78 1.98 -13.93
N THR A 281 -10.72 1.21 -13.67
CA THR A 281 -10.64 0.30 -12.53
C THR A 281 -9.47 0.65 -11.61
N PRO A 282 -9.59 0.42 -10.29
CA PRO A 282 -8.46 0.55 -9.38
C PRO A 282 -7.35 -0.41 -9.79
N GLN A 283 -6.10 0.09 -9.70
CA GLN A 283 -4.89 -0.62 -10.11
C GLN A 283 -4.05 -1.13 -8.93
N THR A 284 -4.53 -0.95 -7.70
CA THR A 284 -3.82 -1.38 -6.49
C THR A 284 -3.78 -2.90 -6.36
N PRO A 285 -2.64 -3.53 -5.96
CA PRO A 285 -1.37 -2.88 -5.68
C PRO A 285 -0.65 -2.52 -6.99
N LEU A 286 -0.01 -1.35 -7.00
CA LEU A 286 0.89 -0.93 -8.06
C LEU A 286 2.34 -0.97 -7.54
N GLU A 287 3.24 -1.63 -8.26
CA GLU A 287 4.66 -1.72 -7.88
C GLU A 287 5.56 -1.85 -9.12
N ILE A 288 6.77 -1.28 -9.08
CA ILE A 288 7.79 -1.42 -10.14
C ILE A 288 8.87 -2.39 -9.64
N ALA A 289 9.16 -3.41 -10.44
CA ALA A 289 10.23 -4.36 -10.12
C ALA A 289 11.61 -3.67 -10.14
N PRO A 290 12.49 -3.91 -9.15
CA PRO A 290 13.79 -3.27 -9.08
C PRO A 290 14.63 -3.44 -10.35
N ASN A 291 15.29 -2.37 -10.79
CA ASN A 291 16.22 -2.35 -11.93
C ASN A 291 15.59 -2.71 -13.29
N THR A 292 14.26 -2.76 -13.36
CA THR A 292 13.54 -3.05 -14.60
C THR A 292 12.32 -2.17 -14.68
N ASN A 293 11.86 -1.85 -15.89
CA ASN A 293 10.57 -1.21 -16.08
C ASN A 293 9.47 -2.27 -16.15
N THR A 294 9.38 -3.17 -15.16
CA THR A 294 8.30 -4.17 -15.09
C THR A 294 7.31 -3.72 -14.03
N LEU A 295 6.08 -3.47 -14.46
CA LEU A 295 4.97 -3.06 -13.60
C LEU A 295 4.20 -4.28 -13.11
N LEU A 296 4.01 -4.37 -11.80
CA LEU A 296 2.96 -5.17 -11.17
C LEU A 296 1.75 -4.26 -10.96
N TYR A 297 0.58 -4.75 -11.35
CA TYR A 297 -0.69 -4.05 -11.14
C TYR A 297 -1.82 -5.06 -10.93
N SER A 298 -2.93 -4.60 -10.37
CA SER A 298 -4.20 -5.32 -10.42
C SER A 298 -5.11 -4.71 -11.45
N SER A 299 -5.89 -5.51 -12.16
CA SER A 299 -6.98 -4.97 -12.99
C SER A 299 -8.27 -4.78 -12.18
N TYR A 300 -8.31 -5.32 -10.96
CA TYR A 300 -9.54 -5.44 -10.19
C TYR A 300 -9.29 -5.46 -8.68
N ALA A 301 -9.90 -4.52 -7.98
CA ALA A 301 -9.90 -4.47 -6.52
C ALA A 301 -11.33 -4.38 -5.96
N GLY A 302 -11.47 -4.73 -4.68
CA GLY A 302 -12.73 -4.68 -3.97
C GLY A 302 -12.53 -4.49 -2.47
N THR A 303 -13.63 -4.27 -1.77
CA THR A 303 -13.63 -4.10 -0.32
C THR A 303 -13.77 -5.46 0.37
N VAL A 304 -13.01 -5.66 1.44
CA VAL A 304 -13.12 -6.84 2.30
C VAL A 304 -13.73 -6.43 3.64
N PRO A 305 -14.69 -7.18 4.20
CA PRO A 305 -15.14 -6.96 5.57
C PRO A 305 -13.99 -6.87 6.57
N ALA A 306 -14.04 -5.84 7.42
CA ALA A 306 -13.11 -5.70 8.54
C ALA A 306 -13.29 -6.84 9.54
N PRO A 307 -12.20 -7.50 9.98
CA PRO A 307 -12.26 -8.43 11.11
C PRO A 307 -12.73 -7.72 12.37
N SER A 308 -13.63 -8.33 13.14
CA SER A 308 -14.19 -7.69 14.35
C SER A 308 -13.35 -7.91 15.61
N ASP A 309 -12.17 -8.52 15.50
CA ASP A 309 -11.31 -8.91 16.61
C ASP A 309 -10.11 -7.96 16.82
N GLY A 310 -10.08 -6.84 16.09
CA GLY A 310 -9.03 -5.83 16.15
C GLY A 310 -7.67 -6.31 15.64
N SER A 311 -7.63 -7.43 14.90
CA SER A 311 -6.39 -7.97 14.33
C SER A 311 -5.81 -7.10 13.20
N VAL A 312 -6.68 -6.34 12.53
CA VAL A 312 -6.33 -5.47 11.41
C VAL A 312 -6.59 -4.03 11.84
N PRO A 313 -5.59 -3.13 11.80
CA PRO A 313 -5.78 -1.70 12.02
C PRO A 313 -6.89 -1.11 11.14
N ASP A 314 -7.64 -0.15 11.67
CA ASP A 314 -8.84 0.42 11.02
C ASP A 314 -8.52 0.95 9.62
N ASP A 315 -7.42 1.70 9.50
CA ASP A 315 -6.98 2.25 8.23
C ASP A 315 -6.57 1.16 7.21
N ILE A 316 -6.22 -0.07 7.66
CA ILE A 316 -5.93 -1.23 6.79
C ILE A 316 -7.23 -1.88 6.37
N ALA A 317 -8.16 -2.00 7.32
CA ALA A 317 -9.46 -2.60 7.08
C ALA A 317 -10.27 -1.84 6.04
N GLU A 318 -10.08 -0.52 5.92
CA GLU A 318 -10.75 0.36 4.97
C GLU A 318 -10.17 0.31 3.54
N LEU A 319 -9.04 -0.37 3.31
CA LEU A 319 -8.41 -0.44 1.99
C LEU A 319 -9.22 -1.30 1.00
N ASN A 320 -9.07 -0.96 -0.28
CA ASN A 320 -9.42 -1.87 -1.37
C ASN A 320 -8.28 -2.85 -1.59
N TYR A 321 -8.63 -4.13 -1.74
CA TYR A 321 -7.67 -5.20 -1.97
C TYR A 321 -7.80 -5.74 -3.38
N ALA A 322 -6.68 -6.05 -4.00
CA ALA A 322 -6.66 -6.69 -5.31
C ALA A 322 -7.27 -8.09 -5.25
N ASN A 323 -8.00 -8.46 -6.28
CA ASN A 323 -8.40 -9.84 -6.54
C ASN A 323 -7.64 -10.45 -7.73
N SER A 324 -6.76 -9.68 -8.37
CA SER A 324 -5.98 -10.14 -9.50
C SER A 324 -4.59 -9.53 -9.50
N LEU A 325 -3.65 -10.17 -10.18
CA LEU A 325 -2.29 -9.67 -10.36
C LEU A 325 -1.84 -9.90 -11.79
N PHE A 326 -1.34 -8.83 -12.39
CA PHE A 326 -0.80 -8.79 -13.74
C PHE A 326 0.59 -8.18 -13.70
N MET A 327 1.47 -8.65 -14.59
CA MET A 327 2.75 -8.00 -14.81
C MET A 327 2.94 -7.65 -16.28
N ALA A 328 3.42 -6.43 -16.54
CA ALA A 328 3.69 -5.95 -17.88
C ALA A 328 4.97 -5.11 -17.92
N PRO A 329 5.80 -5.24 -18.96
CA PRO A 329 6.86 -4.29 -19.20
C PRO A 329 6.29 -2.92 -19.60
N ILE A 330 6.82 -1.85 -19.02
CA ILE A 330 6.64 -0.47 -19.46
C ILE A 330 7.79 -0.17 -20.44
N ASP A 331 7.43 0.01 -21.70
CA ASP A 331 8.39 0.46 -22.72
C ASP A 331 8.51 1.99 -22.64
N GLY A 332 9.70 2.51 -22.35
CA GLY A 332 9.96 3.95 -22.21
C GLY A 332 9.84 4.74 -23.52
N GLN A 333 9.78 4.07 -24.68
CA GLN A 333 9.64 4.74 -25.99
C GLN A 333 8.20 4.70 -26.54
N GLU A 334 7.45 3.63 -26.26
CA GLU A 334 6.02 3.53 -26.56
C GLU A 334 5.31 3.17 -25.26
N LEU A 335 4.95 4.21 -24.49
CA LEU A 335 4.35 4.21 -23.15
C LEU A 335 3.00 3.47 -23.09
N THR A 336 3.02 2.17 -23.39
CA THR A 336 1.87 1.27 -23.47
C THR A 336 2.22 -0.02 -22.76
N ALA A 337 1.36 -0.50 -21.86
CA ALA A 337 1.52 -1.81 -21.25
C ALA A 337 1.31 -2.88 -22.35
N ARG A 338 2.40 -3.44 -22.87
CA ARG A 338 2.37 -4.51 -23.89
C ARG A 338 2.29 -5.87 -23.19
N ASP A 339 1.59 -6.82 -23.82
CA ASP A 339 1.54 -8.25 -23.47
C ASP A 339 1.57 -8.54 -21.95
N SER A 340 0.49 -8.18 -21.25
CA SER A 340 0.37 -8.45 -19.82
C SER A 340 0.35 -9.95 -19.55
N HIS A 341 1.16 -10.39 -18.60
CA HIS A 341 1.12 -11.75 -18.09
C HIS A 341 0.23 -11.82 -16.85
N VAL A 342 -0.71 -12.77 -16.86
CA VAL A 342 -1.59 -13.03 -15.72
C VAL A 342 -0.85 -13.87 -14.69
N LEU A 343 -0.64 -13.33 -13.49
CA LEU A 343 -0.09 -14.05 -12.34
C LEU A 343 -1.20 -14.68 -11.50
N LEU A 344 -2.24 -13.90 -11.22
CA LEU A 344 -3.44 -14.31 -10.49
C LEU A 344 -4.67 -13.82 -11.26
N PRO A 345 -5.52 -14.71 -11.80
CA PRO A 345 -6.68 -14.30 -12.58
C PRO A 345 -7.74 -13.64 -11.70
N GLU A 346 -8.52 -12.74 -12.30
CA GLU A 346 -9.69 -12.13 -11.69
C GLU A 346 -10.77 -13.19 -11.36
N GLN A 347 -11.43 -13.00 -10.21
CA GLN A 347 -12.64 -13.70 -9.81
C GLN A 347 -13.82 -12.74 -9.87
N HIS A 348 -14.92 -13.22 -10.44
CA HIS A 348 -16.15 -12.45 -10.58
C HIS A 348 -17.34 -13.24 -10.05
N GLU A 349 -18.32 -12.50 -9.54
CA GLU A 349 -19.67 -13.01 -9.27
C GLU A 349 -19.72 -14.31 -8.44
N LEU A 350 -18.79 -14.50 -7.51
CA LEU A 350 -18.83 -15.67 -6.61
C LEU A 350 -20.01 -15.52 -5.65
N SER A 351 -20.72 -16.61 -5.43
CA SER A 351 -21.93 -16.62 -4.61
C SER A 351 -21.65 -16.44 -3.12
N ASN A 352 -20.43 -16.75 -2.69
CA ASN A 352 -19.99 -16.70 -1.30
C ASN A 352 -18.79 -15.76 -1.19
N SER A 353 -18.87 -14.76 -0.32
CA SER A 353 -17.80 -13.78 -0.11
C SER A 353 -16.50 -14.41 0.40
N ALA A 354 -16.57 -15.58 1.04
CA ALA A 354 -15.41 -16.31 1.53
C ALA A 354 -14.64 -17.07 0.43
N GLU A 355 -15.21 -17.24 -0.75
CA GLU A 355 -14.53 -17.87 -1.89
C GLU A 355 -13.62 -16.90 -2.64
N TYR A 356 -13.79 -15.59 -2.41
CA TYR A 356 -12.90 -14.59 -2.95
C TYR A 356 -11.53 -14.65 -2.27
N HIS A 357 -10.49 -14.63 -3.09
CA HIS A 357 -9.13 -14.33 -2.64
C HIS A 357 -8.87 -12.83 -2.74
N TRP A 358 -7.95 -12.36 -1.93
CA TRP A 358 -7.53 -10.97 -1.91
C TRP A 358 -6.02 -10.93 -1.76
N VAL A 359 -5.37 -9.99 -2.42
CA VAL A 359 -3.92 -9.82 -2.36
C VAL A 359 -3.58 -8.60 -1.54
N THR A 360 -2.54 -8.74 -0.73
CA THR A 360 -1.89 -7.60 -0.05
C THR A 360 -0.37 -7.72 -0.13
N THR A 361 0.27 -6.56 -0.02
CA THR A 361 1.71 -6.36 0.19
C THR A 361 2.59 -7.23 -0.73
N PRO A 362 2.49 -7.09 -2.06
CA PRO A 362 3.51 -7.66 -2.94
C PRO A 362 4.88 -7.03 -2.64
N GLN A 363 5.94 -7.82 -2.82
CA GLN A 363 7.33 -7.43 -2.60
C GLN A 363 8.23 -8.17 -3.60
N PHE A 364 8.90 -7.43 -4.47
CA PHE A 364 9.98 -7.99 -5.30
C PHE A 364 11.26 -8.20 -4.48
N SER A 365 11.96 -9.31 -4.74
CA SER A 365 13.33 -9.51 -4.25
C SER A 365 14.26 -8.42 -4.79
N PRO A 366 15.39 -8.10 -4.11
CA PRO A 366 16.27 -7.02 -4.52
C PRO A 366 16.84 -7.18 -5.95
N ASP A 367 16.97 -8.42 -6.43
CA ASP A 367 17.40 -8.75 -7.79
C ASP A 367 16.26 -8.76 -8.83
N GLY A 368 15.02 -8.50 -8.42
CA GLY A 368 13.82 -8.49 -9.25
C GLY A 368 13.39 -9.86 -9.77
N ARG A 369 13.95 -10.96 -9.26
CA ARG A 369 13.71 -12.32 -9.80
C ARG A 369 12.66 -13.12 -9.06
N THR A 370 12.29 -12.72 -7.86
CA THR A 370 11.23 -13.36 -7.09
C THR A 370 10.22 -12.29 -6.69
N LEU A 371 8.94 -12.57 -6.90
CA LEU A 371 7.85 -11.80 -6.31
C LEU A 371 7.25 -12.63 -5.17
N THR A 372 7.16 -12.05 -3.97
CA THR A 372 6.41 -12.62 -2.86
C THR A 372 5.21 -11.74 -2.55
N TYR A 373 4.07 -12.34 -2.22
CA TYR A 373 2.85 -11.60 -1.89
C TYR A 373 1.98 -12.43 -0.94
N VAL A 374 1.08 -11.76 -0.22
CA VAL A 374 0.11 -12.42 0.66
C VAL A 374 -1.21 -12.55 -0.08
N VAL A 375 -1.76 -13.75 -0.10
CA VAL A 375 -3.14 -14.01 -0.50
C VAL A 375 -3.92 -14.32 0.77
N PHE A 376 -5.09 -13.71 0.92
CA PHE A 376 -5.99 -14.02 2.02
C PHE A 376 -7.45 -14.17 1.56
N SER A 377 -8.22 -14.89 2.36
CA SER A 377 -9.69 -14.94 2.28
C SER A 377 -10.27 -14.48 3.60
N SER A 378 -11.57 -14.16 3.63
CA SER A 378 -12.29 -13.78 4.85
C SER A 378 -13.49 -14.69 5.03
N ASP A 379 -13.77 -15.13 6.26
CA ASP A 379 -14.97 -15.91 6.56
C ASP A 379 -16.25 -15.21 6.05
N ALA A 380 -17.29 -15.98 5.74
CA ALA A 380 -18.56 -15.41 5.25
C ALA A 380 -19.41 -14.76 6.35
N GLN A 381 -19.00 -14.89 7.62
CA GLN A 381 -19.76 -14.47 8.79
C GLN A 381 -18.82 -13.87 9.85
N MET A 382 -19.37 -13.00 10.71
CA MET A 382 -18.65 -12.46 11.85
C MET A 382 -18.08 -13.60 12.72
N PRO A 383 -16.81 -13.50 13.17
CA PRO A 383 -15.98 -12.28 13.22
C PRO A 383 -15.16 -11.96 11.95
N PHE A 384 -15.48 -12.53 10.78
CA PHE A 384 -14.81 -12.28 9.50
C PHE A 384 -13.29 -12.54 9.53
N ARG A 385 -12.88 -13.67 10.14
CA ARG A 385 -11.45 -13.99 10.30
C ARG A 385 -10.79 -14.07 8.94
N ARG A 386 -9.56 -13.54 8.87
CA ARG A 386 -8.72 -13.66 7.69
C ARG A 386 -7.92 -14.95 7.76
N HIS A 387 -7.86 -15.66 6.63
CA HIS A 387 -6.99 -16.82 6.45
C HIS A 387 -5.99 -16.48 5.36
N SER A 388 -4.71 -16.42 5.72
CA SER A 388 -3.67 -15.89 4.86
C SER A 388 -2.62 -16.94 4.51
N ALA A 389 -2.03 -16.80 3.33
CA ALA A 389 -0.90 -17.59 2.88
C ALA A 389 0.04 -16.73 2.05
N LEU A 390 1.34 -17.02 2.14
CA LEU A 390 2.37 -16.36 1.37
C LEU A 390 2.59 -17.16 0.08
N TYR A 391 2.67 -16.46 -1.03
CA TYR A 391 2.94 -17.04 -2.35
C TYR A 391 4.21 -16.45 -2.93
N THR A 392 4.92 -17.26 -3.72
CA THR A 392 6.08 -16.81 -4.50
C THR A 392 5.88 -17.10 -5.99
N ALA A 393 6.45 -16.24 -6.83
CA ALA A 393 6.57 -16.48 -8.26
C ALA A 393 7.95 -16.07 -8.76
N GLN A 394 8.52 -16.88 -9.65
CA GLN A 394 9.83 -16.65 -10.25
C GLN A 394 9.68 -15.85 -11.55
N ILE A 395 10.52 -14.84 -11.70
CA ILE A 395 10.52 -13.90 -12.82
C ILE A 395 11.82 -14.07 -13.60
N LYS A 396 11.69 -14.20 -14.91
CA LYS A 396 12.82 -14.38 -15.83
C LYS A 396 12.66 -13.47 -17.04
N GLY A 397 13.79 -12.97 -17.53
CA GLY A 397 13.82 -12.06 -18.68
C GLY A 397 13.28 -10.67 -18.35
N SER A 398 13.17 -9.83 -19.37
CA SER A 398 12.65 -8.47 -19.29
C SER A 398 12.05 -8.06 -20.63
N GLY A 399 11.24 -7.00 -20.65
CA GLY A 399 10.58 -6.53 -21.87
C GLY A 399 9.78 -7.66 -22.52
N LYS A 400 9.97 -7.87 -23.83
CA LYS A 400 9.30 -8.93 -24.60
C LYS A 400 9.69 -10.36 -24.22
N GLN A 401 10.74 -10.54 -23.41
CA GLN A 401 11.20 -11.85 -22.94
C GLN A 401 10.76 -12.15 -21.51
N LEU A 402 9.92 -11.29 -20.91
CA LEU A 402 9.38 -11.50 -19.58
C LEU A 402 8.64 -12.85 -19.52
N LYS A 403 8.97 -13.64 -18.49
CA LYS A 403 8.34 -14.92 -18.19
C LYS A 403 8.18 -15.03 -16.68
N ILE A 404 7.03 -15.56 -16.27
CA ILE A 404 6.67 -15.67 -14.87
C ILE A 404 6.24 -17.12 -14.62
N SER A 405 6.74 -17.72 -13.55
CA SER A 405 6.30 -19.05 -13.15
C SER A 405 4.90 -19.01 -12.56
N SER A 406 4.22 -20.15 -12.54
CA SER A 406 3.01 -20.30 -11.73
C SER A 406 3.31 -19.99 -10.26
N PRO A 407 2.41 -19.29 -9.55
CA PRO A 407 2.52 -19.09 -8.11
C PRO A 407 2.70 -20.39 -7.34
N GLN A 408 3.55 -20.38 -6.31
CA GLN A 408 3.74 -21.49 -5.38
C GLN A 408 3.46 -21.00 -3.95
N VAL A 409 2.73 -21.81 -3.17
CA VAL A 409 2.55 -21.54 -1.74
C VAL A 409 3.90 -21.68 -1.06
N LEU A 410 4.34 -20.61 -0.39
CA LEU A 410 5.53 -20.60 0.44
C LEU A 410 5.21 -21.03 1.87
N ALA A 411 4.17 -20.44 2.45
CA ALA A 411 3.76 -20.68 3.83
C ALA A 411 2.25 -20.43 3.98
N VAL A 412 1.61 -21.16 4.89
CA VAL A 412 0.30 -20.76 5.44
C VAL A 412 0.54 -20.16 6.82
N THR A 413 -0.30 -19.20 7.23
CA THR A 413 -0.10 -18.52 8.51
C THR A 413 -1.25 -18.77 9.48
N THR A 414 -0.89 -18.83 10.76
CA THR A 414 -1.84 -18.81 11.89
C THR A 414 -2.07 -17.40 12.42
N ALA A 415 -1.29 -16.42 11.95
CA ALA A 415 -1.44 -15.02 12.33
C ALA A 415 -2.73 -14.44 11.75
N ARG A 416 -3.36 -13.57 12.52
CA ARG A 416 -4.63 -12.94 12.14
C ARG A 416 -4.43 -11.81 11.13
N PHE A 417 -3.25 -11.19 11.15
CA PHE A 417 -2.84 -10.24 10.14
C PHE A 417 -1.36 -10.41 9.79
N VAL A 418 -1.05 -10.34 8.50
CA VAL A 418 0.32 -10.42 7.95
C VAL A 418 0.50 -9.33 6.91
N GLU A 419 1.65 -8.65 6.99
CA GLU A 419 2.08 -7.65 6.02
C GLU A 419 3.55 -7.88 5.69
N LEU A 420 3.87 -8.02 4.40
CA LEU A 420 5.25 -8.22 3.97
C LEU A 420 6.02 -6.90 4.05
N GLY A 421 7.26 -7.00 4.50
CA GLY A 421 8.24 -5.92 4.49
C GLY A 421 9.30 -6.12 3.41
N PRO A 422 10.28 -5.20 3.32
CA PRO A 422 11.41 -5.31 2.43
C PRO A 422 12.26 -6.56 2.72
N TRP A 423 13.01 -6.97 1.71
CA TRP A 423 13.95 -8.07 1.82
C TRP A 423 15.23 -7.63 2.54
N LEU A 424 15.72 -8.49 3.41
CA LEU A 424 17.03 -8.34 4.04
C LEU A 424 18.17 -8.67 3.07
N ASP A 425 17.93 -9.61 2.15
CA ASP A 425 18.80 -10.00 1.05
C ASP A 425 17.99 -10.83 0.02
N ASN A 426 18.65 -11.49 -0.93
CA ASN A 426 17.97 -12.21 -2.02
C ASN A 426 17.18 -13.45 -1.60
N HIS A 427 17.20 -13.83 -0.32
CA HIS A 427 16.48 -15.01 0.17
C HIS A 427 15.79 -14.81 1.52
N THR A 428 16.09 -13.72 2.24
CA THR A 428 15.48 -13.44 3.53
C THR A 428 14.48 -12.30 3.41
N LEU A 429 13.19 -12.62 3.51
CA LEU A 429 12.08 -11.66 3.49
C LEU A 429 11.70 -11.26 4.91
N THR A 430 11.39 -9.99 5.16
CA THR A 430 10.80 -9.57 6.43
C THR A 430 9.29 -9.51 6.35
N PHE A 431 8.61 -9.70 7.47
CA PHE A 431 7.15 -9.53 7.54
C PHE A 431 6.71 -9.19 8.96
N TYR A 432 5.64 -8.42 9.06
CA TYR A 432 4.90 -8.21 10.28
C TYR A 432 3.85 -9.32 10.42
N ALA A 433 3.70 -9.85 11.64
CA ALA A 433 2.59 -10.72 12.01
C ALA A 433 2.25 -10.55 13.50
N ASP A 434 0.98 -10.33 13.82
CA ASP A 434 0.42 -10.32 15.19
C ASP A 434 1.31 -9.63 16.27
N ASN A 435 1.71 -8.39 16.02
CA ASN A 435 2.53 -7.53 16.90
C ASN A 435 4.02 -7.89 17.01
N ALA A 436 4.54 -8.61 16.03
CA ALA A 436 5.96 -8.88 15.90
C ALA A 436 6.44 -8.74 14.46
N ILE A 437 7.73 -8.44 14.33
CA ILE A 437 8.47 -8.39 13.07
C ILE A 437 9.32 -9.66 13.00
N TYR A 438 9.29 -10.32 11.85
CA TYR A 438 9.98 -11.57 11.59
C TYR A 438 10.85 -11.47 10.34
N ALA A 439 11.83 -12.38 10.25
CA ALA A 439 12.54 -12.73 9.03
C ALA A 439 12.20 -14.17 8.63
N LEU A 440 12.03 -14.40 7.32
CA LEU A 440 11.79 -15.70 6.71
C LEU A 440 12.81 -15.93 5.59
N ASP A 441 13.61 -16.98 5.70
CA ASP A 441 14.36 -17.50 4.56
C ASP A 441 13.41 -18.26 3.64
N VAL A 442 13.15 -17.71 2.45
CA VAL A 442 12.17 -18.25 1.50
C VAL A 442 12.61 -19.57 0.87
N ASN A 443 13.89 -19.94 0.94
CA ASN A 443 14.39 -21.21 0.42
C ASN A 443 14.22 -22.34 1.44
N THR A 444 14.63 -22.07 2.69
CA THR A 444 14.64 -23.07 3.76
C THR A 444 13.31 -23.13 4.50
N GLY A 445 12.57 -22.02 4.55
CA GLY A 445 11.39 -21.84 5.40
C GLY A 445 11.75 -21.51 6.85
N ALA A 446 13.02 -21.24 7.16
CA ALA A 446 13.47 -20.89 8.50
C ALA A 446 12.98 -19.50 8.88
N VAL A 447 12.49 -19.35 10.10
CA VAL A 447 11.93 -18.10 10.63
C VAL A 447 12.70 -17.66 11.86
N ALA A 448 12.88 -16.35 12.01
CA ALA A 448 13.37 -15.72 13.22
C ALA A 448 12.51 -14.51 13.58
N THR A 449 12.36 -14.26 14.89
CA THR A 449 11.72 -13.04 15.38
C THR A 449 12.78 -11.94 15.50
N ILE A 450 12.50 -10.78 14.92
CA ILE A 450 13.38 -9.60 15.00
C ILE A 450 12.99 -8.72 16.20
N ALA A 451 11.71 -8.33 16.27
CA ALA A 451 11.25 -7.40 17.29
C ALA A 451 9.78 -7.66 17.69
N GLN A 452 9.47 -7.39 18.95
CA GLN A 452 8.10 -7.35 19.47
C GLN A 452 7.65 -5.88 19.50
N THR A 453 6.59 -5.55 18.76
CA THR A 453 6.16 -4.16 18.53
C THR A 453 4.97 -3.76 19.41
N LYS A 454 4.28 -4.75 20.02
CA LYS A 454 3.09 -4.60 20.89
C LYS A 454 1.82 -4.03 20.22
N SER A 455 1.97 -3.34 19.10
CA SER A 455 0.92 -2.88 18.22
C SER A 455 1.34 -3.10 16.77
N TYR A 456 0.47 -2.76 15.82
CA TYR A 456 0.82 -2.77 14.41
C TYR A 456 2.10 -1.98 14.13
N ALA A 457 2.92 -2.53 13.25
CA ALA A 457 4.14 -1.92 12.77
C ALA A 457 4.30 -2.20 11.28
N ARG A 458 4.52 -1.15 10.50
CA ARG A 458 4.88 -1.26 9.10
C ARG A 458 6.39 -1.33 8.98
N ILE A 459 6.91 -2.35 8.31
CA ILE A 459 8.35 -2.46 8.05
C ILE A 459 8.68 -1.55 6.86
N VAL A 460 9.53 -0.55 7.11
CA VAL A 460 9.81 0.50 6.12
C VAL A 460 11.03 0.15 5.28
N ALA A 461 12.14 -0.23 5.92
CA ALA A 461 13.41 -0.43 5.23
C ALA A 461 14.37 -1.33 6.03
N MET A 462 15.33 -1.90 5.31
CA MET A 462 16.48 -2.64 5.87
C MET A 462 17.75 -1.82 5.77
N LEU A 463 18.55 -1.86 6.82
CA LEU A 463 19.76 -1.07 6.98
C LEU A 463 20.97 -1.94 7.27
N ASN A 464 22.10 -1.55 6.69
CA ASN A 464 23.40 -2.12 7.00
C ASN A 464 24.36 -1.00 7.40
N LEU A 465 24.53 -0.80 8.72
CA LEU A 465 25.36 0.29 9.24
C LEU A 465 26.84 0.12 8.88
N ASP A 466 27.32 -1.12 8.71
CA ASP A 466 28.72 -1.38 8.35
C ASP A 466 29.08 -0.82 6.97
N THR A 467 28.10 -0.72 6.06
CA THR A 467 28.32 -0.16 4.72
C THR A 467 28.32 1.37 4.68
N LEU A 468 27.71 2.02 5.68
CA LEU A 468 27.60 3.48 5.77
C LEU A 468 28.86 4.16 6.36
N ALA A 469 29.76 3.38 6.97
CA ALA A 469 30.96 3.88 7.64
C ALA A 469 32.16 4.13 6.70
N THR A 470 32.04 3.91 5.39
CA THR A 470 33.15 4.13 4.44
C THR A 470 32.94 5.42 3.64
N PRO A 471 33.61 6.54 3.96
CA PRO A 471 33.61 7.70 3.08
C PRO A 471 34.26 7.29 1.76
N THR A 472 33.54 7.47 0.65
CA THR A 472 34.13 7.35 -0.68
C THR A 472 35.35 8.27 -0.76
N PRO A 473 36.56 7.76 -1.06
CA PRO A 473 37.73 8.62 -1.15
C PRO A 473 37.50 9.63 -2.26
N GLN A 474 37.56 10.93 -1.91
CA GLN A 474 37.54 11.99 -2.92
C GLN A 474 38.67 11.72 -3.91
N PRO A 475 38.39 11.74 -5.23
CA PRO A 475 39.46 11.69 -6.22
C PRO A 475 40.38 12.87 -5.97
N GLN A 476 41.62 12.59 -5.57
CA GLN A 476 42.66 13.59 -5.48
C GLN A 476 42.80 14.22 -6.86
N GLY A 477 42.39 15.49 -6.96
CA GLY A 477 42.59 16.28 -8.16
C GLY A 477 44.06 16.27 -8.53
N GLN A 478 44.37 15.70 -9.69
CA GLN A 478 45.62 15.97 -10.37
C GLN A 478 45.62 17.45 -10.71
N GLN A 479 46.37 18.23 -9.94
CA GLN A 479 46.85 19.54 -10.38
C GLN A 479 47.81 19.30 -11.54
N SER A 480 47.47 19.83 -12.70
CA SER A 480 48.37 20.06 -13.83
C SER A 480 48.49 21.55 -14.07
#